data_AF-A0A2E7VA91-F1
#
_entry.id   AF-A0A2E7VA91-F1
#
_cell.length_a   1.000
_cell.length_b   1.000
_cell.length_c   1.000
_cell.angle_alpha   90.00
_cell.angle_beta   90.00
_cell.angle_gamma   90.00
#
_symmetry.space_group_name_H-M   'P 1'
#
loop_
_entity.id
_entity.type
_entity.pdbx_description
1 polymer ?
#
loop_
_entity_poly.entity_id
_entity_poly.type
_entity_poly.pdbx_seq_one_letter_code
_entity_poly.pdbx_strand_id
1 'polypeptide(L)' 'MVMSISLNTLKLHNQRLDELVTRLEDNFSWRPVTPADSIQTIMYRAGQASVIEYIKSIMEDEI' A
#
# COMPACT_ATOMS: atom_id res chain seq x y z
N MET A 1 0.20 -11.17 -30.55
CA MET A 1 1.58 -11.10 -30.01
C MET A 1 1.51 -11.39 -28.53
N VAL A 2 2.03 -12.54 -28.08
CA VAL A 2 2.13 -12.84 -26.65
C VAL A 2 3.37 -12.10 -26.15
N MET A 3 3.18 -11.12 -25.27
CA MET A 3 4.27 -10.40 -24.64
C MET A 3 4.99 -11.38 -23.69
N SER A 4 6.15 -11.89 -24.10
CA SER A 4 6.97 -12.74 -23.24
C SER A 4 7.61 -11.86 -22.17
N ILE A 5 6.96 -11.76 -21.02
CA ILE A 5 7.55 -11.09 -19.86
C ILE A 5 8.76 -11.92 -19.46
N SER A 6 9.96 -11.34 -19.61
CA SER A 6 11.18 -12.02 -19.17
C SER A 6 11.15 -12.19 -17.65
N LEU A 7 11.75 -13.26 -17.13
CA LEU A 7 11.80 -13.53 -15.69
C LEU A 7 12.37 -12.33 -14.89
N ASN A 8 13.33 -11.62 -15.49
CA ASN A 8 13.93 -10.41 -14.92
C ASN A 8 12.95 -9.23 -14.91
N THR A 9 12.09 -9.12 -15.93
CA THR A 9 11.02 -8.12 -15.97
C THR A 9 9.97 -8.41 -14.91
N LEU A 10 9.59 -9.67 -14.68
CA LEU A 10 8.61 -10.05 -13.64
C LEU A 10 9.15 -9.74 -12.23
N LYS A 11 10.40 -10.12 -11.94
CA LYS A 11 11.07 -9.78 -10.68
C LYS A 11 11.14 -8.27 -10.43
N LEU A 12 11.44 -7.50 -11.46
CA LEU A 12 11.48 -6.03 -11.37
C LEU A 12 10.10 -5.41 -11.09
N HIS A 13 9.03 -5.99 -11.62
CA HIS A 13 7.67 -5.51 -11.35
C HIS A 13 7.28 -5.75 -9.90
N ASN A 14 7.58 -6.94 -9.35
CA ASN A 14 7.30 -7.24 -7.94
C ASN A 14 8.13 -6.33 -7.01
N GLN A 15 9.42 -6.13 -7.29
CA GLN A 15 10.25 -5.22 -6.50
C GLN A 15 9.73 -3.78 -6.46
N ARG A 16 9.27 -3.26 -7.60
CA ARG A 16 8.69 -1.91 -7.67
C ARG A 16 7.37 -1.80 -6.91
N LEU A 17 6.59 -2.88 -6.90
CA LEU A 17 5.33 -2.95 -6.16
C LEU A 17 5.60 -2.93 -4.64
N ASP A 18 6.58 -3.72 -4.18
CA ASP A 18 7.01 -3.73 -2.78
C ASP A 18 7.55 -2.35 -2.33
N GLU A 19 8.35 -1.70 -3.17
CA GLU A 19 8.83 -0.33 -2.92
C GLU A 19 7.69 0.68 -2.83
N LEU A 20 6.65 0.53 -3.67
CA LEU A 20 5.47 1.39 -3.65
C LEU A 20 4.70 1.24 -2.34
N VAL A 21 4.44 0.01 -1.90
CA VAL A 21 3.76 -0.27 -0.63
C VAL A 21 4.55 0.30 0.53
N THR A 22 5.87 0.06 0.57
CA THR A 22 6.75 0.58 1.62
C THR A 22 6.64 2.12 1.71
N ARG A 23 6.69 2.81 0.56
CA ARG A 23 6.52 4.28 0.54
C ARG A 23 5.14 4.73 1.01
N LEU A 24 4.09 4.00 0.70
CA LEU A 24 2.74 4.32 1.19
C LEU A 24 2.68 4.19 2.72
N GLU A 25 3.25 3.13 3.28
CA GLU A 25 3.31 2.93 4.73
C GLU A 25 4.14 3.99 5.45
N ASP A 26 5.29 4.39 4.88
CA ASP A 26 6.13 5.43 5.46
C ASP A 26 5.43 6.80 5.49
N ASN A 27 4.66 7.12 4.45
CA ASN A 27 3.98 8.43 4.34
C ASN A 27 2.64 8.47 5.09
N PHE A 28 1.96 7.32 5.21
CA PHE A 28 0.63 7.21 5.82
C PHE A 28 0.61 6.27 7.03
N SER A 29 1.76 6.16 7.69
CA SER A 29 1.98 5.32 8.86
C SER A 29 0.90 5.50 9.93
N TRP A 30 0.54 4.42 10.61
CA TRP A 30 -0.33 4.49 11.78
C TRP A 30 0.24 5.46 12.81
N ARG A 31 -0.64 6.29 13.38
CA ARG A 31 -0.31 7.20 14.48
C ARG A 31 -1.34 7.02 15.59
N PRO A 32 -0.91 7.04 16.87
CA PRO A 32 -1.83 6.94 17.98
C PRO A 32 -2.82 8.12 17.95
N VAL A 33 -4.09 7.81 18.12
CA VAL A 33 -5.15 8.82 18.26
C VAL A 33 -5.04 9.45 19.64
N THR A 34 -4.97 10.77 19.67
CA THR A 34 -4.93 11.56 20.90
C THR A 34 -6.24 12.32 21.08
N PRO A 35 -6.61 12.73 22.31
CA PRO A 35 -7.79 13.56 22.53
C PRO A 35 -7.75 14.92 21.82
N ALA A 36 -6.58 15.37 21.35
CA ALA A 36 -6.42 16.59 20.58
C ALA A 36 -6.75 16.42 19.08
N ASP A 37 -6.82 15.18 18.59
CA ASP A 37 -7.16 14.91 17.20
C ASP A 37 -8.66 15.12 16.96
N SER A 38 -8.99 15.89 15.92
CA SER A 38 -10.38 16.05 15.48
C SER A 38 -10.93 14.74 14.89
N ILE A 39 -12.25 14.54 14.96
CA ILE A 39 -12.93 13.39 14.33
C ILE A 39 -12.61 13.32 12.83
N GLN A 40 -12.58 14.47 12.14
CA GLN A 40 -12.26 14.57 10.72
C GLN A 40 -10.85 14.04 10.43
N THR A 41 -9.87 14.40 11.26
CA THR A 41 -8.49 13.91 11.16
C THR A 41 -8.40 12.40 11.39
N ILE A 42 -9.13 11.88 12.38
CA ILE A 42 -9.17 10.44 12.68
C ILE A 42 -9.78 9.68 11.50
N MET A 43 -10.92 10.14 10.96
CA MET A 43 -11.59 9.52 9.82
C MET A 43 -10.72 9.53 8.56
N TYR A 44 -10.03 10.65 8.29
CA TYR A 44 -9.12 10.75 7.16
C TYR A 44 -7.98 9.73 7.25
N ARG A 45 -7.34 9.62 8.42
CA ARG A 45 -6.28 8.62 8.67
C ARG A 45 -6.80 7.18 8.59
N ALA A 46 -7.99 6.92 9.10
CA ALA A 46 -8.62 5.60 9.02
C ALA A 46 -8.88 5.20 7.55
N GLY A 47 -9.40 6.13 6.73
CA GLY A 47 -9.61 5.88 5.30
C GLY A 47 -8.31 5.58 4.54
N GLN A 48 -7.23 6.30 4.86
CA GLN A 48 -5.91 6.02 4.29
C GLN A 48 -5.42 4.61 4.61
N ALA A 49 -5.58 4.18 5.87
CA ALA A 49 -5.20 2.83 6.30
C ALA A 49 -5.99 1.75 5.55
N SER A 50 -7.31 1.93 5.38
CA SER A 50 -8.15 0.98 4.63
C SER A 50 -7.75 0.85 3.16
N VAL A 51 -7.29 1.93 2.52
CA VAL A 51 -6.80 1.88 1.13
C VAL A 51 -5.51 1.07 1.03
N ILE A 52 -4.57 1.26 1.96
CA ILE A 52 -3.31 0.50 1.99
C ILE A 52 -3.59 -0.99 2.23
N GLU A 53 -4.50 -1.31 3.14
CA GLU A 53 -4.90 -2.68 3.43
C GLU A 53 -5.54 -3.36 2.21
N TYR A 54 -6.41 -2.65 1.47
CA TYR A 54 -6.98 -3.17 0.22
C TYR A 54 -5.92 -3.42 -0.87
N ILE A 55 -4.91 -2.55 -0.99
CA ILE A 55 -3.81 -2.79 -1.94
C ILE A 55 -3.04 -4.05 -1.56
N LYS A 56 -2.75 -4.24 -0.26
CA LYS A 56 -2.08 -5.45 0.23
C LYS A 56 -2.89 -6.72 -0.03
N SER A 57 -4.22 -6.68 0.14
CA SER A 57 -5.05 -7.87 -0.13
C SER A 57 -4.99 -8.29 -1.60
N ILE A 58 -4.98 -7.32 -2.54
CA ILE A 58 -4.80 -7.62 -3.97
C ILE A 58 -3.43 -8.28 -4.23
N MET A 59 -2.38 -7.81 -3.55
CA MET A 59 -1.03 -8.36 -3.71
C MET A 59 -0.91 -9.78 -3.15
N GLU A 60 -1.60 -10.08 -2.05
CA GLU A 60 -1.65 -11.43 -1.48
C GLU A 60 -2.45 -12.39 -2.37
N ASP A 61 -3.54 -11.92 -2.99
CA ASP A 61 -4.40 -12.72 -3.88
C ASP A 61 -3.75 -13.05 -5.24
N GLU A 62 -2.74 -12.27 -5.68
CA GLU A 62 -2.00 -12.50 -6.94
C GLU A 62 -0.82 -13.49 -6.81
N ILE A 63 -0.60 -14.10 -5.64
CA ILE A 63 0.48 -15.06 -5.35
C ILE A 63 0.00 -16.52 -5.34
#